data_AF-A0A6I7NH13-F1
#
_entry.id   AF-A0A6I7NH13-F1
#
_cell.length_a   1.000
_cell.length_b   1.000
_cell.length_c   1.000
_cell.angle_alpha   90.00
_cell.angle_beta   90.00
_cell.angle_gamma   90.00
#
_symmetry.space_group_name_H-M   'P 1'
#
loop_
_entity.id
_entity.type
_entity.pdbx_description
1 polymer ?
#
loop_
_entity_poly.entity_id
_entity_poly.type
_entity_poly.pdbx_seq_one_letter_code
_entity_poly.pdbx_strand_id
1 'polypeptide(L)' 'AVFSPSDFAFPHDAVLNETTPNTEMIFFSDLDYTRLKLVRSEGSVTNLKDRRTDLFSLKWRKKLKKKQK' A
#
# COMPACT_ATOMS: atom_id res chain seq x y z
N ALA A 1 -4.60 -11.48 2.97
CA ALA A 1 -3.16 -11.16 3.03
C ALA A 1 -2.95 -9.70 3.40
N VAL A 2 -1.87 -9.39 4.13
CA VAL A 2 -1.38 -8.03 4.41
C VAL A 2 -0.24 -7.75 3.46
N PHE A 3 -0.38 -6.72 2.65
CA PHE A 3 0.66 -6.30 1.72
C PHE A 3 1.50 -5.17 2.32
N SER A 4 2.79 -5.23 2.06
CA SER A 4 3.80 -4.25 2.45
C SER A 4 4.57 -3.80 1.20
N PRO A 5 5.31 -2.69 1.24
CA PRO A 5 6.24 -2.34 0.17
C PRO A 5 7.26 -3.46 -0.04
N SER A 6 7.67 -3.73 -1.29
CA SER A 6 8.82 -4.61 -1.57
C SER A 6 10.07 -3.72 -1.62
N ASP A 7 10.87 -3.73 -0.55
CA ASP A 7 12.17 -3.05 -0.46
C ASP A 7 13.06 -3.82 0.54
N PHE A 8 14.35 -3.50 0.64
CA PHE A 8 15.32 -4.19 1.51
C PHE A 8 14.86 -4.31 2.97
N ALA A 9 14.10 -3.31 3.44
CA ALA A 9 13.56 -3.27 4.79
C ALA A 9 12.25 -4.06 4.97
N PHE A 10 11.73 -4.72 3.95
CA PHE A 10 10.47 -5.46 3.97
C PHE A 10 10.64 -6.83 3.32
N PRO A 11 9.67 -7.75 3.47
CA PRO A 11 9.68 -9.01 2.75
C PRO A 11 9.76 -8.77 1.24
N HIS A 12 10.64 -9.51 0.56
CA HIS A 12 10.86 -9.38 -0.88
C HIS A 12 9.55 -9.51 -1.68
N ASP A 13 8.68 -10.45 -1.27
CA ASP A 13 7.43 -10.74 -1.99
C ASP A 13 6.31 -9.75 -1.65
N ALA A 14 6.59 -8.70 -0.88
CA ALA A 14 5.61 -7.72 -0.41
C ALA A 14 4.45 -8.32 0.42
N VAL A 15 4.43 -9.61 0.72
CA VAL A 15 3.41 -10.26 1.56
C VAL A 15 3.95 -10.35 2.99
N LEU A 16 3.32 -9.60 3.90
CA LEU A 16 3.67 -9.63 5.32
C LEU A 16 3.04 -10.82 6.03
N ASN A 17 1.79 -11.15 5.67
CA ASN A 17 1.05 -12.30 6.20
C ASN A 17 -0.04 -12.70 5.21
N GLU A 18 -0.32 -13.99 5.10
CA GLU A 18 -1.39 -14.53 4.27
C GLU A 18 -2.12 -15.64 5.02
N THR A 19 -3.43 -15.73 4.80
CA THR A 19 -4.28 -16.79 5.35
C THR A 19 -4.52 -17.84 4.29
N THR A 20 -4.67 -19.10 4.70
CA THR A 20 -5.03 -20.16 3.77
C THR A 20 -6.40 -19.89 3.13
N PRO A 21 -6.54 -20.04 1.81
CA PRO A 21 -7.84 -19.92 1.15
C PRO A 21 -8.77 -21.02 1.66
N ASN A 22 -10.08 -20.76 1.65
CA ASN A 22 -11.14 -21.70 2.04
C ASN A 22 -11.28 -21.98 3.55
N THR A 23 -10.68 -21.17 4.42
CA THR A 23 -10.91 -21.27 5.87
C THR A 23 -11.12 -19.88 6.46
N GLU A 24 -12.20 -19.70 7.22
CA GLU A 24 -12.42 -18.45 7.97
C GLU A 24 -11.44 -18.40 9.14
N MET A 25 -10.53 -17.42 9.11
CA MET A 25 -9.48 -17.25 10.12
C MET A 25 -9.32 -15.78 10.45
N ILE A 26 -9.22 -15.47 11.75
CA ILE A 26 -8.78 -14.14 12.21
C ILE A 26 -7.26 -14.17 12.28
N PHE A 27 -6.61 -13.20 11.63
CA PHE A 27 -5.15 -13.03 11.69
C PHE A 27 -4.81 -11.62 12.16
N PHE A 28 -3.67 -11.50 12.83
CA PHE A 28 -3.13 -10.23 13.33
C PHE A 28 -1.75 -9.98 12.70
N SER A 29 -1.38 -8.72 12.55
CA SER A 29 -0.10 -8.35 11.94
C SER A 29 0.38 -7.04 12.53
N ASP A 30 1.57 -7.06 13.12
CA ASP A 30 2.19 -5.86 13.68
C ASP A 30 2.85 -5.06 12.56
N LEU A 31 2.51 -3.77 12.50
CA LEU A 31 3.02 -2.84 11.51
C LEU A 31 3.86 -1.77 12.20
N ASP A 32 5.16 -1.73 11.89
CA ASP A 32 6.04 -0.66 12.36
C ASP A 32 6.02 0.54 11.40
N TYR A 33 5.35 1.59 11.83
CA TYR A 33 5.29 2.86 11.11
C TYR A 33 6.63 3.61 11.08
N THR A 34 7.50 3.38 12.05
CA THR A 34 8.81 4.05 12.13
C THR A 34 9.68 3.59 10.97
N ARG A 35 9.76 2.27 10.76
CA ARG A 35 10.44 1.66 9.62
C ARG A 35 9.84 2.10 8.29
N LEU A 36 8.51 2.18 8.18
CA LEU A 36 7.85 2.67 6.97
C LEU A 36 8.21 4.13 6.65
N LYS A 37 8.29 5.00 7.65
CA LYS A 37 8.70 6.41 7.45
C LYS A 37 10.13 6.51 6.98
N LEU A 38 11.05 5.76 7.61
CA LEU A 38 12.46 5.72 7.24
C LEU A 38 12.65 5.28 5.78
N VAL A 39 11.99 4.19 5.37
CA VAL A 39 12.06 3.69 3.99
C VAL A 39 11.46 4.69 2.99
N ARG A 40 10.38 5.38 3.35
CA ARG A 40 9.82 6.45 2.48
C ARG A 40 10.73 7.67 2.39
N SER A 41 11.61 7.89 3.36
CA SER A 41 12.57 9.00 3.32
C SER A 41 13.87 8.66 2.61
N GLU A 42 14.42 7.47 2.88
CA GLU A 42 15.79 7.06 2.55
C GLU A 42 15.86 5.79 1.69
N GLY A 43 14.72 5.20 1.33
CA GLY A 43 14.67 4.01 0.49
C GLY A 43 15.24 4.24 -0.90
N SER A 44 15.66 3.16 -1.56
CA SER A 44 16.30 3.18 -2.89
C SER A 44 15.44 3.86 -3.95
N VAL A 45 14.11 3.79 -3.81
CA VAL A 45 13.15 4.40 -4.73
C VAL A 45 12.10 5.19 -3.97
N THR A 46 12.06 6.51 -4.18
CA THR A 46 11.12 7.42 -3.49
C THR A 46 9.99 7.93 -4.38
N ASN A 47 9.23 7.00 -4.98
CA ASN A 47 8.13 7.27 -5.93
C ASN A 47 7.14 8.37 -5.55
N LEU A 48 6.92 8.60 -4.25
CA LEU A 48 6.00 9.64 -3.77
C LEU A 48 6.62 11.02 -3.68
N LYS A 49 7.93 11.10 -3.39
CA LYS A 49 8.68 12.37 -3.41
C LYS A 49 8.99 12.78 -4.84
N ASP A 50 9.38 11.81 -5.68
CA ASP A 50 9.76 12.03 -7.07
C ASP A 50 8.56 12.20 -8.00
N ARG A 51 7.34 12.19 -7.45
CA ARG A 51 6.11 12.34 -8.23
C ARG A 51 6.03 13.75 -8.81
N ARG A 52 6.07 13.81 -10.14
CA ARG A 52 5.84 15.01 -10.96
C ARG A 52 4.37 15.40 -11.03
N THR A 53 3.91 16.16 -10.04
CA THR A 53 2.54 16.70 -9.98
C THR A 53 2.27 17.78 -11.02
N ASP A 54 3.31 18.32 -11.65
CA ASP A 54 3.25 19.23 -12.80
C ASP A 54 2.76 18.52 -14.08
N LEU A 55 3.13 17.24 -14.29
CA LEU A 55 2.76 16.47 -15.48
C LEU A 55 1.38 15.83 -15.38
N PHE A 56 1.05 15.28 -14.22
CA PHE A 56 -0.19 14.55 -14.04
C PHE A 56 -0.71 14.64 -12.62
N SER A 57 -2.03 14.61 -12.48
CA SER A 57 -2.71 14.54 -11.19
C SER A 57 -3.67 13.34 -11.15
N LEU A 58 -3.64 12.60 -10.05
CA LEU A 58 -4.57 11.51 -9.80
C LEU A 58 -5.85 12.09 -9.19
N LYS A 59 -6.95 12.00 -9.93
CA LYS A 59 -8.29 12.36 -9.43
C LYS A 59 -9.14 11.11 -9.30
N TRP A 60 -9.64 10.87 -8.09
CA TRP A 60 -10.60 9.78 -7.85
C TRP A 60 -11.89 10.04 -8.64
N ARG A 61 -12.28 9.08 -9.48
CA ARG A 61 -13.56 9.12 -10.18
C ARG A 61 -14.67 8.83 -9.17
N LYS A 62 -15.41 9.88 -8.77
CA LYS A 62 -16.64 9.71 -7.98
C LYS A 62 -17.65 8.94 -8.82
N LYS A 63 -18.18 7.82 -8.31
CA LYS A 63 -19.32 7.15 -8.94
C LYS A 63 -20.49 8.13 -8.96
N LEU A 64 -21.00 8.43 -10.15
CA LEU A 64 -22.25 9.16 -10.32
C LEU A 64 -23.35 8.32 -9.65
N LYS A 65 -23.93 8.82 -8.56
CA LYS A 65 -25.15 8.24 -8.01
C LYS A 65 -26.22 8.40 -9.09
N LYS A 66 -26.63 7.29 -9.73
CA LYS A 66 -27.82 7.28 -10.57
C LYS A 66 -28.98 7.73 -9.68
N LYS A 67 -29.54 8.92 -9.95
CA LYS A 67 -30.84 9.28 -9.39
C LYS A 67 -31.83 8.27 -9.96
N GLN A 68 -32.34 7.39 -9.10
CA GLN A 68 -33.49 6.56 -9.43
C GLN A 68 -34.64 7.54 -9.71
N LYS A 69 -35.22 7.41 -10.91
CA LYS A 69 -36.50 8.03 -11.26
C LYS A 69 -37.61 7.15 -10.71
#